data_AF-A0A7J8ECC3-F1
#
_entry.id   AF-A0A7J8ECC3-F1
#
_cell.length_a   1.000
_cell.length_b   1.000
_cell.length_c   1.000
_cell.angle_alpha   90.00
_cell.angle_beta   90.00
_cell.angle_gamma   90.00
#
_symmetry.space_group_name_H-M   'P 1'
#
loop_
_entity.id
_entity.type
_entity.pdbx_description
1 polymer ?
#
loop_
_entity_poly.entity_id
_entity_poly.type
_entity_poly.pdbx_seq_one_letter_code
_entity_poly.pdbx_strand_id
1 'polypeptide(L)'
;MNMRQGEATFIEERRARENRLNQQKKLIDKIHTKETSEKYRRGRRDLDYSSNLMSVESLRMKRKDSSRASIEYQTNISALVEKVKTAVRCSHLWDITSQFLAQKNTEENLELQMDDCEERRTQLEALMKKLEMEEALLKFHQMPSSSSFESVQKKMKDMLKREEERLQLAHTNLTKSQKLLLTMQMGIDNLYLRLMGITLPKAQKDRVLSEGLDSLDLQSKLAYCERKLLFLADRMRTLSIPEEANTKVRDTLESSTLKEKQNTRISFEDLEEDMIETFQFADMDHSYVPSRAEIKRQAQRVIEERLRVAKKKKK
;
A
#
# COMPACT_ATOMS: atom_id res chain seq x y z
N MET A 1 6.62 10.22 -8.31
CA MET A 1 6.59 10.44 -9.77
C MET A 1 5.15 10.65 -10.19
N ASN A 2 4.85 11.71 -10.94
CA ASN A 2 3.48 12.01 -11.35
C ASN A 2 3.05 11.09 -12.50
N MET A 3 1.88 10.44 -12.41
CA MET A 3 1.31 9.56 -13.44
C MET A 3 1.34 10.21 -14.85
N ARG A 4 1.11 11.53 -14.88
CA ARG A 4 1.14 12.36 -16.09
C ARG A 4 2.51 12.40 -16.79
N GLN A 5 3.61 12.29 -16.04
CA GLN A 5 4.97 12.23 -16.61
C GLN A 5 5.28 10.85 -17.19
N GLY A 6 4.78 9.77 -16.56
CA GLY A 6 4.94 8.40 -17.08
C GLY A 6 4.14 8.14 -18.35
N GLU A 7 2.96 8.75 -18.47
CA GLU A 7 2.15 8.67 -19.70
C GLU A 7 2.82 9.41 -20.87
N ALA A 8 3.41 10.58 -20.62
CA ALA A 8 4.12 11.36 -21.64
C ALA A 8 5.34 10.61 -22.20
N THR A 9 6.16 10.00 -21.33
CA THR A 9 7.34 9.25 -21.76
C THR A 9 6.97 8.00 -22.54
N PHE A 10 5.90 7.29 -22.14
CA PHE A 10 5.43 6.12 -22.87
C PHE A 10 4.88 6.47 -24.26
N ILE A 11 4.18 7.60 -24.40
CA ILE A 11 3.67 8.09 -25.69
C ILE A 11 4.84 8.50 -26.60
N GLU A 12 5.86 9.17 -26.06
CA GLU A 12 7.06 9.55 -26.81
C GLU A 12 7.87 8.33 -27.27
N GLU A 13 8.06 7.35 -26.40
CA GLU A 13 8.75 6.09 -26.73
C GLU A 13 8.00 5.31 -27.82
N ARG A 14 6.67 5.23 -27.71
CA ARG A 14 5.83 4.59 -28.73
C ARG A 14 5.94 5.29 -30.08
N ARG A 15 5.89 6.63 -30.10
CA ARG A 15 6.08 7.42 -31.32
C ARG A 15 7.47 7.24 -31.92
N ALA A 16 8.52 7.20 -31.10
CA ALA A 16 9.88 6.97 -31.55
C ALA A 16 10.03 5.59 -32.21
N ARG A 17 9.45 4.55 -31.60
CA ARG A 17 9.44 3.19 -32.14
C ARG A 17 8.69 3.10 -33.47
N GLU A 18 7.52 3.73 -33.55
CA GLU A 18 6.71 3.76 -34.77
C GLU A 18 7.40 4.52 -35.92
N ASN A 19 8.08 5.63 -35.60
CA ASN A 19 8.88 6.37 -36.58
C ASN A 19 10.06 5.56 -37.10
N ARG A 20 10.78 4.83 -36.23
CA ARG A 20 11.87 3.93 -36.64
C ARG A 20 11.37 2.81 -37.54
N LEU A 21 10.21 2.24 -37.22
CA LEU A 21 9.60 1.20 -38.05
C LEU A 21 9.18 1.74 -39.42
N ASN A 22 8.60 2.94 -39.48
CA ASN A 22 8.24 3.59 -40.75
C ASN A 22 9.46 3.93 -41.60
N GLN A 23 10.59 4.31 -40.99
CA GLN A 23 11.84 4.51 -41.71
C GLN A 23 12.36 3.21 -42.32
N GLN A 24 12.33 2.10 -41.57
CA GLN A 24 12.71 0.78 -42.09
C GLN A 24 11.79 0.32 -43.23
N LYS A 25 10.46 0.48 -43.10
CA LYS A 25 9.51 0.17 -44.17
C LYS A 25 9.80 0.97 -45.45
N LYS A 26 10.04 2.28 -45.33
CA LYS A 26 10.42 3.13 -46.48
C LYS A 26 11.73 2.69 -47.15
N LEU A 27 12.69 2.18 -46.40
CA LEU A 27 13.94 1.64 -46.96
C LEU A 27 13.68 0.34 -47.72
N ILE A 28 12.86 -0.55 -47.17
CA ILE A 28 12.46 -1.81 -47.82
C ILE A 28 11.69 -1.53 -49.12
N ASP A 29 10.72 -0.60 -49.10
CA ASP A 29 9.97 -0.23 -50.30
C ASP A 29 10.89 0.38 -51.38
N LYS A 30 11.89 1.18 -50.97
CA LYS A 30 12.92 1.69 -51.87
C LYS A 30 13.80 0.58 -52.46
N ILE A 31 14.08 -0.47 -51.71
CA ILE A 31 14.83 -1.63 -52.21
C ILE A 31 13.98 -2.38 -53.23
N HIS A 32 12.72 -2.69 -52.93
CA HIS A 32 11.84 -3.39 -53.86
C HIS A 32 11.57 -2.61 -55.16
N THR A 33 11.42 -1.29 -55.08
CA THR A 33 11.27 -0.41 -56.27
C THR A 33 12.56 -0.30 -57.07
N LYS A 34 13.73 -0.25 -56.43
CA LYS A 34 15.03 -0.32 -57.12
C LYS A 34 15.26 -1.68 -57.77
N GLU A 35 14.92 -2.78 -57.09
CA GLU A 35 15.08 -4.14 -57.60
C GLU A 35 14.19 -4.40 -58.82
N THR A 36 12.93 -3.93 -58.78
CA THR A 36 12.07 -3.94 -59.97
C THR A 36 12.65 -3.07 -61.09
N SER A 37 13.14 -1.86 -60.79
CA SER A 37 13.78 -1.00 -61.82
C SER A 37 15.05 -1.62 -62.41
N GLU A 38 15.85 -2.34 -61.63
CA GLU A 38 17.03 -3.05 -62.10
C GLU A 38 16.68 -4.25 -62.97
N LYS A 39 15.63 -5.00 -62.63
CA LYS A 39 15.12 -6.11 -63.47
C LYS A 39 14.73 -5.59 -64.86
N TYR A 40 14.10 -4.42 -64.96
CA TYR A 40 13.81 -3.78 -66.24
C TYR A 40 15.07 -3.26 -66.98
N ARG A 41 16.13 -2.86 -66.27
CA ARG A 41 17.41 -2.45 -66.89
C ARG A 41 18.32 -3.62 -67.29
N ARG A 42 18.22 -4.79 -66.65
CA ARG A 42 18.96 -5.99 -67.04
C ARG A 42 18.37 -6.62 -68.30
N GLY A 43 17.04 -6.69 -68.40
CA GLY A 43 16.36 -7.20 -69.61
C GLY A 43 16.62 -6.41 -70.90
N ARG A 44 17.06 -5.14 -70.82
CA ARG A 44 17.51 -4.36 -72.00
C ARG A 44 19.00 -4.50 -72.33
N ARG A 45 19.86 -4.89 -71.38
CA ARG A 45 21.31 -5.01 -71.62
C ARG A 45 21.70 -6.35 -72.24
N ASP A 46 20.83 -7.36 -72.16
CA ASP A 46 21.08 -8.67 -72.76
C ASP A 46 20.80 -8.72 -74.29
N LEU A 47 20.39 -7.60 -74.91
CA LEU A 47 20.16 -7.49 -76.37
C LEU A 47 21.24 -6.71 -77.12
N ASP A 48 22.17 -6.06 -76.42
CA ASP A 48 23.24 -5.24 -77.02
C ASP A 48 24.63 -5.85 -76.74
N TYR A 49 24.83 -7.12 -77.11
CA TYR A 49 26.18 -7.61 -77.39
C TYR A 49 26.39 -7.63 -78.90
N SER A 50 27.03 -6.57 -79.39
CA SER A 50 27.50 -6.41 -80.76
C SER A 50 28.34 -7.61 -81.21
N SER A 51 27.73 -8.49 -82.01
CA SER A 51 28.39 -9.53 -82.79
C SER A 51 29.10 -8.92 -84.00
N ASN A 52 30.01 -7.96 -83.79
CA ASN A 52 30.83 -7.37 -84.84
C ASN A 52 32.29 -7.27 -84.39
N LEU A 53 32.93 -8.44 -84.23
CA LEU A 53 34.37 -8.63 -84.38
C LEU A 53 34.63 -10.01 -85.01
N MET A 54 33.88 -10.35 -86.07
CA MET A 54 34.39 -11.31 -87.04
C MET A 54 35.26 -10.54 -88.02
N SER A 55 36.53 -10.38 -87.64
CA SER A 55 37.59 -9.96 -88.55
C SER A 55 37.56 -10.88 -89.77
N VAL A 56 37.32 -10.28 -90.94
CA VAL A 56 37.41 -10.90 -92.26
C VAL A 56 38.88 -11.23 -92.52
N GLU A 57 39.37 -12.34 -91.98
CA GLU A 57 40.58 -12.99 -92.47
C GLU A 57 40.60 -14.48 -92.10
N SER A 58 39.89 -15.28 -92.89
CA SER A 58 40.11 -16.73 -92.94
C SER A 58 39.94 -17.21 -94.39
N LEU A 59 40.74 -16.62 -95.27
CA LEU A 59 41.16 -17.33 -96.46
C LEU A 59 42.18 -18.39 -96.02
N ARG A 60 41.88 -19.66 -96.35
CA ARG A 60 42.68 -20.89 -96.15
C ARG A 60 42.47 -21.61 -94.81
N MET A 61 41.34 -22.30 -94.73
CA MET A 61 41.26 -23.60 -94.04
C MET A 61 42.20 -24.61 -94.73
N LYS A 62 43.52 -24.50 -94.50
CA LYS A 62 44.39 -25.67 -94.49
C LYS A 62 44.06 -26.38 -93.19
N ARG A 63 43.56 -27.63 -93.25
CA ARG A 63 43.59 -28.55 -92.11
C ARG A 63 45.04 -28.60 -91.63
N LYS A 64 45.35 -27.83 -90.59
CA LYS A 64 46.59 -27.95 -89.86
C LYS A 64 46.30 -29.08 -88.89
N ASP A 65 46.83 -30.26 -89.19
CA ASP A 65 46.78 -31.41 -88.29
C ASP A 65 47.13 -30.91 -86.90
N SER A 66 46.15 -30.93 -85.99
CA SER A 66 46.37 -30.61 -84.60
C SER A 66 47.48 -31.54 -84.14
N SER A 67 48.65 -30.97 -83.81
CA SER A 67 49.78 -31.79 -83.40
C SER A 67 49.32 -32.66 -82.23
N ARG A 68 49.82 -33.90 -82.17
CA ARG A 68 49.44 -34.86 -81.12
C ARG A 68 49.52 -34.26 -79.71
N ALA A 69 50.52 -33.41 -79.47
CA ALA A 69 50.68 -32.67 -78.23
C ALA A 69 49.53 -31.69 -77.93
N SER A 70 48.95 -31.05 -78.95
CA SER A 70 47.79 -30.15 -78.79
C SER A 70 46.52 -30.91 -78.43
N ILE A 71 46.32 -32.12 -78.97
CA ILE A 71 45.16 -32.96 -78.65
C ILE A 71 45.28 -33.53 -77.23
N GLU A 72 46.47 -34.00 -76.86
CA GLU A 72 46.77 -34.48 -75.50
C GLU A 72 46.57 -33.35 -74.46
N TYR A 73 47.03 -32.14 -74.77
CA TYR A 73 46.80 -30.96 -73.93
C TYR A 73 45.31 -30.61 -73.77
N GLN A 74 44.55 -30.59 -74.87
CA GLN A 74 43.10 -30.31 -74.84
C GLN A 74 42.35 -31.35 -74.00
N THR A 75 42.73 -32.63 -74.12
CA THR A 75 42.13 -33.74 -73.37
C THR A 75 42.40 -33.60 -71.88
N ASN A 76 43.64 -33.24 -71.50
CA ASN A 76 44.03 -33.00 -70.12
C ASN A 76 43.26 -31.81 -69.50
N ILE A 77 43.10 -30.71 -70.25
CA ILE A 77 42.30 -29.55 -69.80
C ILE A 77 40.84 -29.95 -69.61
N SER A 78 40.24 -30.66 -70.57
CA SER A 78 38.85 -31.08 -70.46
C SER A 78 38.63 -32.00 -69.26
N ALA A 79 39.55 -32.93 -69.00
CA ALA A 79 39.51 -33.78 -67.82
C ALA A 79 39.65 -32.99 -66.50
N LEU A 80 40.49 -31.95 -66.48
CA LEU A 80 40.65 -31.09 -65.31
C LEU A 80 39.40 -30.24 -65.06
N VAL A 81 38.80 -29.68 -66.11
CA VAL A 81 37.56 -28.91 -66.02
C VAL A 81 36.41 -29.76 -65.51
N GLU A 82 36.25 -31.00 -65.98
CA GLU A 82 35.21 -31.90 -65.47
C GLU A 82 35.48 -32.34 -64.02
N LYS A 83 36.74 -32.48 -63.59
CA LYS A 83 37.09 -32.68 -62.17
C LYS A 83 36.68 -31.48 -61.31
N VAL A 84 36.93 -30.25 -61.76
CA VAL A 84 36.53 -29.04 -61.03
C VAL A 84 35.00 -28.93 -60.99
N LYS A 85 34.33 -29.17 -62.12
CA LYS A 85 32.88 -29.13 -62.23
C LYS A 85 32.19 -30.14 -61.31
N THR A 86 32.71 -31.37 -61.23
CA THR A 86 32.20 -32.40 -60.32
C THR A 86 32.47 -32.08 -58.85
N ALA A 87 33.64 -31.53 -58.52
CA ALA A 87 33.97 -31.10 -57.15
C ALA A 87 33.09 -29.93 -56.68
N VAL A 88 32.86 -28.94 -57.54
CA VAL A 88 32.05 -27.74 -57.27
C VAL A 88 30.54 -28.03 -57.42
N ARG A 89 30.18 -29.20 -57.99
CA ARG A 89 28.80 -29.62 -58.29
C ARG A 89 28.04 -28.62 -59.17
N CYS A 90 28.67 -28.13 -60.23
CA CYS A 90 28.02 -27.29 -61.23
C CYS A 90 27.81 -28.01 -62.56
N SER A 91 26.93 -27.51 -63.42
CA SER A 91 26.66 -28.08 -64.75
C SER A 91 27.48 -27.39 -65.85
N HIS A 92 27.72 -26.08 -65.72
CA HIS A 92 28.47 -25.28 -66.69
C HIS A 92 29.73 -24.65 -66.07
N LEU A 93 30.75 -24.44 -66.91
CA LEU A 93 32.01 -23.82 -66.52
C LEU A 93 31.79 -22.40 -65.94
N TRP A 94 30.82 -21.67 -66.50
CA TRP A 94 30.49 -20.31 -66.08
C TRP A 94 29.88 -20.24 -64.67
N ASP A 95 29.29 -21.33 -64.17
CA ASP A 95 28.67 -21.38 -62.85
C ASP A 95 29.67 -21.61 -61.71
N ILE A 96 30.90 -22.04 -62.04
CA ILE A 96 31.95 -22.34 -61.06
C ILE A 96 32.22 -21.12 -60.16
N THR A 97 32.38 -19.95 -60.77
CA THR A 97 32.65 -18.70 -60.04
C THR A 97 31.49 -18.32 -59.13
N SER A 98 30.26 -18.48 -59.60
CA SER A 98 29.05 -18.19 -58.82
C SER A 98 28.92 -19.13 -57.63
N GLN A 99 29.24 -20.41 -57.81
CA GLN A 99 29.16 -21.42 -56.75
C GLN A 99 30.24 -21.20 -55.68
N PHE A 100 31.48 -20.87 -56.07
CA PHE A 100 32.52 -20.49 -55.12
C PHE A 100 32.15 -19.23 -54.33
N LEU A 101 31.55 -18.24 -54.99
CA LEU A 101 31.06 -17.04 -54.31
C LEU A 101 29.95 -17.38 -53.30
N ALA A 102 29.02 -18.26 -53.66
CA ALA A 102 27.99 -18.74 -52.75
C ALA A 102 28.58 -19.50 -51.55
N GLN A 103 29.54 -20.39 -51.79
CA GLN A 103 30.25 -21.12 -50.73
C GLN A 103 30.96 -20.16 -49.77
N LYS A 104 31.68 -19.17 -50.30
CA LYS A 104 32.34 -18.15 -49.49
C LYS A 104 31.34 -17.36 -48.64
N ASN A 105 30.23 -16.93 -49.22
CA ASN A 105 29.19 -16.23 -48.45
C ASN A 105 28.58 -17.11 -47.35
N THR A 106 28.41 -18.41 -47.60
CA THR A 106 27.92 -19.34 -46.56
C THR A 106 28.96 -19.56 -45.47
N GLU A 107 30.23 -19.61 -45.82
CA GLU A 107 31.35 -19.71 -44.87
C GLU A 107 31.40 -18.47 -43.97
N GLU A 108 31.39 -17.26 -44.56
CA GLU A 108 31.36 -16.00 -43.81
C GLU A 108 30.12 -15.91 -42.90
N ASN A 109 28.95 -16.35 -43.36
CA ASN A 109 27.74 -16.35 -42.54
C ASN A 109 27.79 -17.39 -41.39
N LEU A 110 28.43 -18.55 -41.61
CA LEU A 110 28.66 -19.53 -40.55
C LEU A 110 29.66 -19.04 -39.52
N GLU A 111 30.72 -18.36 -39.95
CA GLU A 111 31.70 -17.73 -39.07
C GLU A 111 31.03 -16.69 -38.17
N LEU A 112 30.21 -15.80 -38.74
CA LEU A 112 29.42 -14.84 -37.96
C LEU A 112 28.47 -15.52 -36.96
N GLN A 113 27.85 -16.65 -37.34
CA GLN A 113 26.99 -17.41 -36.41
C GLN A 113 27.78 -18.08 -35.29
N MET A 114 29.01 -18.53 -35.58
CA MET A 114 29.90 -19.09 -34.57
C MET A 114 30.30 -18.05 -33.54
N ASP A 115 30.69 -16.86 -33.99
CA ASP A 115 31.04 -15.73 -33.11
C ASP A 115 29.85 -15.34 -32.22
N ASP A 116 28.67 -15.19 -32.81
CA ASP A 116 27.40 -14.94 -32.12
C ASP A 116 27.09 -15.98 -31.02
N CYS A 117 27.36 -17.26 -31.30
CA CYS A 117 27.17 -18.34 -30.35
C CYS A 117 28.21 -18.31 -29.23
N GLU A 118 29.46 -17.96 -29.55
CA GLU A 118 30.54 -17.80 -28.58
C GLU A 118 30.28 -16.62 -27.64
N GLU A 119 29.82 -15.49 -28.16
CA GLU A 119 29.36 -14.36 -27.36
C GLU A 119 28.24 -14.75 -26.41
N ARG A 120 27.20 -15.43 -26.90
CA ARG A 120 26.09 -15.92 -26.05
C ARG A 120 26.59 -16.89 -24.97
N ARG A 121 27.53 -17.78 -25.31
CA ARG A 121 28.14 -18.72 -24.37
C ARG A 121 28.85 -17.98 -23.25
N THR A 122 29.68 -16.99 -23.56
CA THR A 122 30.42 -16.20 -22.56
C THR A 122 29.48 -15.38 -21.67
N GLN A 123 28.41 -14.80 -22.23
CA GLN A 123 27.39 -14.07 -21.47
C GLN A 123 26.65 -14.99 -20.49
N LEU A 124 26.24 -16.18 -20.95
CA LEU A 124 25.58 -17.17 -20.11
C LEU A 124 26.50 -17.68 -18.99
N GLU A 125 27.77 -17.92 -19.29
CA GLU A 125 28.76 -18.33 -18.29
C GLU A 125 28.97 -17.23 -17.23
N ALA A 126 29.00 -15.96 -17.63
CA ALA A 126 29.09 -14.84 -16.70
C ALA A 126 27.83 -14.71 -15.81
N LEU A 127 26.63 -14.95 -16.37
CA LEU A 127 25.39 -14.98 -15.59
C LEU A 127 25.36 -16.16 -14.61
N MET A 128 25.82 -17.33 -15.04
CA MET A 128 25.91 -18.51 -14.18
C MET A 128 26.82 -18.24 -12.98
N LYS A 129 28.01 -17.68 -13.19
CA LYS A 129 28.93 -17.29 -12.10
C LYS A 129 28.30 -16.26 -11.15
N LYS A 130 27.52 -15.30 -11.66
CA LYS A 130 26.79 -14.34 -10.81
C LYS A 130 25.73 -15.03 -9.95
N LEU A 131 24.93 -15.91 -10.55
CA LEU A 131 23.90 -16.66 -9.82
C LEU A 131 24.51 -17.60 -8.79
N GLU A 132 25.63 -18.26 -9.09
CA GLU A 132 26.37 -19.09 -8.12
C GLU A 132 26.88 -18.26 -6.93
N MET A 133 27.39 -17.04 -7.17
CA MET A 133 27.78 -16.13 -6.09
C MET A 133 26.57 -15.67 -5.27
N GLU A 134 25.44 -15.35 -5.90
CA GLU A 134 24.20 -15.00 -5.20
C GLU A 134 23.66 -16.19 -4.38
N GLU A 135 23.69 -17.39 -4.94
CA GLU A 135 23.29 -18.60 -4.24
C GLU A 135 24.22 -18.88 -3.04
N ALA A 136 25.53 -18.72 -3.21
CA ALA A 136 26.47 -18.80 -2.09
C ALA A 136 26.16 -17.73 -1.03
N LEU A 137 25.91 -16.48 -1.44
CA LEU A 137 25.50 -15.42 -0.53
C LEU A 137 24.20 -15.77 0.20
N LEU A 138 23.21 -16.37 -0.46
CA LEU A 138 21.96 -16.79 0.17
C LEU A 138 22.13 -18.00 1.09
N LYS A 139 22.94 -18.99 0.70
CA LYS A 139 23.26 -20.17 1.51
C LYS A 139 24.04 -19.79 2.77
N PHE A 140 24.93 -18.81 2.67
CA PHE A 140 25.82 -18.40 3.76
C PHE A 140 25.39 -17.11 4.47
N HIS A 141 24.41 -16.37 3.96
CA HIS A 141 23.62 -15.46 4.79
C HIS A 141 22.82 -16.31 5.77
N GLN A 142 23.41 -16.54 6.95
CA GLN A 142 22.60 -16.76 8.12
C GLN A 142 21.63 -15.57 8.20
N MET A 143 20.32 -15.83 8.19
CA MET A 143 19.36 -14.87 8.74
C MET A 143 19.99 -14.31 10.03
N PRO A 144 20.05 -12.98 10.24
CA PRO A 144 20.65 -12.42 11.44
C PRO A 144 20.13 -13.22 12.62
N SER A 145 21.07 -13.90 13.29
CA SER A 145 20.83 -15.06 14.15
C SER A 145 19.52 -14.91 14.91
N SER A 146 18.67 -15.94 14.90
CA SER A 146 17.33 -15.97 15.53
C SER A 146 17.27 -15.27 16.91
N SER A 147 18.35 -15.30 17.69
CA SER A 147 18.52 -14.57 18.96
C SER A 147 18.43 -13.04 18.87
N SER A 148 18.94 -12.42 17.80
CA SER A 148 18.87 -10.97 17.59
C SER A 148 17.47 -10.54 17.18
N PHE A 149 16.79 -11.34 16.36
CA PHE A 149 15.40 -11.12 15.97
C PHE A 149 14.45 -11.30 17.17
N GLU A 150 14.60 -12.34 17.98
CA GLU A 150 13.81 -12.54 19.20
C GLU A 150 13.98 -11.39 20.21
N SER A 151 15.21 -10.88 20.37
CA SER A 151 15.48 -9.73 21.23
C SER A 151 14.81 -8.46 20.73
N VAL A 152 14.87 -8.19 19.43
CA VAL A 152 14.17 -7.04 18.81
C VAL A 152 12.66 -7.20 18.92
N GLN A 153 12.13 -8.40 18.65
CA GLN A 153 10.70 -8.72 18.78
C GLN A 153 10.21 -8.50 20.21
N LYS A 154 10.99 -8.92 21.22
CA LYS A 154 10.67 -8.70 22.63
C LYS A 154 10.65 -7.20 22.96
N LYS A 155 11.64 -6.43 22.52
CA LYS A 155 11.66 -4.98 22.70
C LYS A 155 10.45 -4.30 22.08
N MET A 156 10.06 -4.70 20.87
CA MET A 156 8.86 -4.18 20.20
C MET A 156 7.59 -4.50 20.97
N LYS A 157 7.43 -5.73 21.47
CA LYS A 157 6.29 -6.11 22.32
C LYS A 157 6.24 -5.31 23.62
N ASP A 158 7.39 -5.10 24.26
CA ASP A 158 7.47 -4.29 25.48
C ASP A 158 7.13 -2.82 25.22
N MET A 159 7.56 -2.25 24.08
CA MET A 159 7.18 -0.88 23.69
C MET A 159 5.68 -0.78 23.39
N LEU A 160 5.13 -1.74 22.65
CA LEU A 160 3.70 -1.79 22.34
C LEU A 160 2.87 -1.80 23.63
N LYS A 161 3.24 -2.65 24.59
CA LYS A 161 2.54 -2.73 25.88
C LYS A 161 2.57 -1.40 26.64
N ARG A 162 3.72 -0.71 26.65
CA ARG A 162 3.83 0.62 27.29
C ARG A 162 2.96 1.67 26.60
N GLU A 163 2.91 1.66 25.26
CA GLU A 163 2.04 2.58 24.51
C GLU A 163 0.56 2.25 24.71
N GLU A 164 0.18 0.98 24.82
CA GLU A 164 -1.18 0.56 25.16
C GLU A 164 -1.58 1.03 26.56
N GLU A 165 -0.72 0.86 27.57
CA GLU A 165 -0.94 1.36 28.93
C GLU A 165 -1.07 2.90 28.95
N ARG A 166 -0.23 3.60 28.19
CA ARG A 166 -0.28 5.07 28.05
C ARG A 166 -1.58 5.52 27.38
N LEU A 167 -2.03 4.80 26.36
CA LEU A 167 -3.27 5.06 25.66
C LEU A 167 -4.49 4.83 26.57
N GLN A 168 -4.51 3.73 27.30
CA GLN A 168 -5.57 3.46 28.28
C GLN A 168 -5.65 4.56 29.34
N LEU A 169 -4.51 5.00 29.89
CA LEU A 169 -4.48 6.11 30.84
C LEU A 169 -5.05 7.39 30.22
N ALA A 170 -4.65 7.74 28.99
CA ALA A 170 -5.15 8.92 28.28
C ALA A 170 -6.68 8.84 28.06
N HIS A 171 -7.21 7.67 27.68
CA HIS A 171 -8.65 7.46 27.54
C HIS A 171 -9.39 7.63 28.86
N THR A 172 -8.90 7.03 29.95
CA THR A 172 -9.57 7.19 31.26
C THR A 172 -9.60 8.66 31.70
N ASN A 173 -8.53 9.41 31.46
CA ASN A 173 -8.47 10.84 31.75
C ASN A 173 -9.44 11.64 30.87
N LEU A 174 -9.49 11.36 29.57
CA LEU A 174 -10.42 12.01 28.64
C LEU A 174 -11.88 11.75 29.06
N THR A 175 -12.23 10.51 29.38
CA THR A 175 -13.58 10.16 29.84
C THR A 175 -13.95 10.88 31.13
N LYS A 176 -13.02 11.00 32.09
CA LYS A 176 -13.25 11.79 33.32
C LYS A 176 -13.50 13.26 33.00
N SER A 177 -12.67 13.87 32.15
CA SER A 177 -12.82 15.26 31.73
C SER A 177 -14.13 15.51 30.97
N GLN A 178 -14.53 14.59 30.09
CA GLN A 178 -15.80 14.67 29.37
C GLN A 178 -17.00 14.59 30.32
N LYS A 179 -16.98 13.67 31.30
CA LYS A 179 -18.03 13.59 32.33
C LYS A 179 -18.12 14.87 33.15
N LEU A 180 -16.97 15.45 33.53
CA LEU A 180 -16.93 16.72 34.26
C LEU A 180 -17.53 17.86 33.42
N LEU A 181 -17.13 17.96 32.15
CA LEU A 181 -17.66 18.97 31.22
C LEU A 181 -19.18 18.86 31.07
N LEU A 182 -19.70 17.65 30.87
CA LEU A 182 -21.14 17.42 30.77
C LEU A 182 -21.86 17.82 32.06
N THR A 183 -21.30 17.50 33.21
CA THR A 183 -21.85 17.88 34.52
C THR A 183 -21.90 19.41 34.68
N MET A 184 -20.83 20.12 34.28
CA MET A 184 -20.80 21.57 34.29
C MET A 184 -21.81 22.18 33.33
N GLN A 185 -21.91 21.66 32.10
CA GLN A 185 -22.87 22.11 31.11
C GLN A 185 -24.31 21.95 31.60
N MET A 186 -24.66 20.76 32.13
CA MET A 186 -25.97 20.51 32.74
C MET A 186 -26.25 21.44 33.92
N GLY A 187 -25.24 21.69 34.77
CA GLY A 187 -25.36 22.62 35.91
C GLY A 187 -25.64 24.05 35.47
N ILE A 188 -24.92 24.53 34.45
CA ILE A 188 -25.12 25.87 33.87
C ILE A 188 -26.49 25.96 33.18
N ASP A 189 -26.89 24.95 32.41
CA ASP A 189 -28.20 24.91 31.77
C ASP A 189 -29.34 24.90 32.81
N ASN A 190 -29.20 24.13 33.89
CA ASN A 190 -30.18 24.12 34.98
C ASN A 190 -30.30 25.48 35.66
N LEU A 191 -29.15 26.12 35.96
CA LEU A 191 -29.12 27.45 36.56
C LEU A 191 -29.75 28.49 35.62
N TYR A 192 -29.41 28.45 34.34
CA TYR A 192 -29.98 29.31 33.32
C TYR A 192 -31.50 29.18 33.28
N LEU A 193 -32.04 27.95 33.15
CA LEU A 193 -33.48 27.70 33.12
C LEU A 193 -34.21 28.24 34.36
N ARG A 194 -33.63 28.08 35.56
CA ARG A 194 -34.21 28.63 36.80
C ARG A 194 -34.23 30.15 36.82
N LEU A 195 -33.16 30.78 36.33
CA LEU A 195 -33.02 32.23 36.33
C LEU A 195 -33.77 32.91 35.19
N MET A 196 -34.07 32.21 34.09
CA MET A 196 -34.70 32.78 32.89
C MET A 196 -36.01 33.52 33.19
N GLY A 197 -36.84 33.00 34.09
CA GLY A 197 -38.14 33.61 34.46
C GLY A 197 -38.05 34.95 35.22
N ILE A 198 -36.85 35.37 35.65
CA ILE A 198 -36.67 36.57 36.46
C ILE A 198 -36.59 37.81 35.55
N THR A 199 -37.51 38.75 35.72
CA THR A 199 -37.54 39.98 34.92
C THR A 199 -36.54 41.01 35.46
N LEU A 200 -35.58 41.41 34.63
CA LEU A 200 -34.65 42.49 34.95
C LEU A 200 -35.30 43.85 34.65
N PRO A 201 -34.96 44.91 35.43
CA PRO A 201 -35.41 46.27 35.17
C PRO A 201 -35.02 46.73 33.75
N LYS A 202 -35.89 47.53 33.12
CA LYS A 202 -35.81 47.92 31.68
C LYS A 202 -34.47 48.55 31.25
N ALA A 203 -33.64 49.05 32.17
CA ALA A 203 -32.33 49.63 31.89
C ALA A 203 -31.21 48.61 31.58
N GLN A 204 -31.41 47.31 31.84
CA GLN A 204 -30.45 46.24 31.51
C GLN A 204 -30.93 45.28 30.42
N LYS A 205 -32.03 45.62 29.72
CA LYS A 205 -32.53 44.83 28.60
C LYS A 205 -31.70 45.10 27.34
N ASP A 206 -30.42 44.74 27.35
CA ASP A 206 -29.62 44.74 26.13
C ASP A 206 -29.28 43.32 25.66
N ARG A 207 -29.73 43.07 24.43
CA ARG A 207 -29.35 42.06 23.44
C ARG A 207 -29.65 40.57 23.63
N VAL A 208 -29.72 40.00 24.82
CA VAL A 208 -29.71 38.52 24.95
C VAL A 208 -31.07 37.84 24.72
N LEU A 209 -32.18 38.59 24.71
CA LEU A 209 -33.52 38.01 24.56
C LEU A 209 -33.96 37.76 23.11
N SER A 210 -33.14 38.08 22.11
CA SER A 210 -33.51 37.98 20.69
C SER A 210 -32.87 36.80 19.93
N GLU A 211 -31.89 36.11 20.53
CA GLU A 211 -31.26 34.94 19.91
C GLU A 211 -31.85 33.67 20.53
N GLY A 212 -32.39 32.81 19.66
CA GLY A 212 -33.16 31.63 20.03
C GLY A 212 -32.44 30.69 21.01
N LEU A 213 -33.27 30.02 21.81
CA LEU A 213 -32.95 29.14 22.94
C LEU A 213 -31.94 28.01 22.62
N ASP A 214 -31.76 27.67 21.35
CA ASP A 214 -31.09 26.43 20.92
C ASP A 214 -29.62 26.59 20.49
N SER A 215 -29.05 27.81 20.48
CA SER A 215 -27.65 28.03 20.04
C SER A 215 -26.88 29.04 20.90
N LEU A 216 -27.16 29.13 22.20
CA LEU A 216 -26.40 30.02 23.09
C LEU A 216 -25.18 29.29 23.66
N ASP A 217 -23.98 29.82 23.37
CA ASP A 217 -22.69 29.34 23.88
C ASP A 217 -22.68 29.25 25.42
N LEU A 218 -21.94 28.27 25.97
CA LEU A 218 -21.90 27.98 27.41
C LEU A 218 -21.43 29.20 28.21
N GLN A 219 -20.46 29.95 27.67
CA GLN A 219 -19.95 31.17 28.28
C GLN A 219 -21.01 32.28 28.33
N SER A 220 -21.83 32.39 27.29
CA SER A 220 -22.93 33.35 27.22
C SER A 220 -24.04 33.02 28.22
N LYS A 221 -24.38 31.73 28.39
CA LYS A 221 -25.31 31.26 29.44
C LYS A 221 -24.79 31.55 30.84
N LEU A 222 -23.50 31.32 31.08
CA LEU A 222 -22.87 31.58 32.37
C LEU A 222 -22.85 33.07 32.71
N ALA A 223 -22.43 33.93 31.76
CA ALA A 223 -22.43 35.39 31.93
C ALA A 223 -23.85 35.94 32.16
N TYR A 224 -24.86 35.34 31.52
CA TYR A 224 -26.27 35.67 31.78
C TYR A 224 -26.67 35.31 33.22
N CYS A 225 -26.33 34.11 33.69
CA CYS A 225 -26.60 33.69 35.05
C CYS A 225 -25.90 34.61 36.07
N GLU A 226 -24.65 34.96 35.83
CA GLU A 226 -23.87 35.87 36.69
C GLU A 226 -24.57 37.23 36.86
N ARG A 227 -24.97 37.89 35.76
CA ARG A 227 -25.67 39.18 35.81
C ARG A 227 -26.98 39.08 36.60
N LYS A 228 -27.75 38.01 36.40
CA LYS A 228 -29.01 37.79 37.11
C LYS A 228 -28.80 37.52 38.60
N LEU A 229 -27.80 36.71 38.96
CA LEU A 229 -27.48 36.42 40.36
C LEU A 229 -26.99 37.67 41.10
N LEU A 230 -26.16 38.50 40.46
CA LEU A 230 -25.72 39.78 41.03
C LEU A 230 -26.91 40.71 41.27
N PHE A 231 -27.83 40.81 40.30
CA PHE A 231 -29.07 41.57 40.47
C PHE A 231 -29.93 41.07 41.64
N LEU A 232 -30.09 39.74 41.78
CA LEU A 232 -30.81 39.16 42.90
C LEU A 232 -30.11 39.40 44.24
N ALA A 233 -28.78 39.31 44.29
CA ALA A 233 -28.00 39.55 45.50
C ALA A 233 -28.12 41.02 45.96
N ASP A 234 -28.08 41.97 45.02
CA ASP A 234 -28.28 43.39 45.32
C ASP A 234 -29.72 43.69 45.77
N ARG A 235 -30.69 43.05 45.10
CA ARG A 235 -32.10 43.12 45.51
C ARG A 235 -32.33 42.52 46.90
N MET A 236 -31.64 41.42 47.25
CA MET A 236 -31.73 40.84 48.59
C MET A 236 -31.10 41.74 49.67
N ARG A 237 -29.99 42.41 49.35
CA ARG A 237 -29.35 43.38 50.26
C ARG A 237 -30.24 44.60 50.52
N THR A 238 -30.93 45.08 49.49
CA THR A 238 -31.89 46.20 49.61
C THR A 238 -33.22 45.78 50.24
N LEU A 239 -33.60 44.51 50.10
CA LEU A 239 -34.77 43.90 50.76
C LEU A 239 -34.48 43.38 52.17
N SER A 240 -33.47 43.89 52.91
CA SER A 240 -33.26 43.52 54.32
C SER A 240 -34.60 43.57 55.06
N ILE A 241 -35.18 42.39 55.26
CA ILE A 241 -36.57 42.22 55.67
C ILE A 241 -36.64 42.74 57.10
N PRO A 242 -37.56 43.64 57.46
CA PRO A 242 -37.76 43.97 58.86
C PRO A 242 -38.10 42.66 59.57
N GLU A 243 -37.30 42.24 60.57
CA GLU A 243 -37.46 40.96 61.28
C GLU A 243 -38.91 40.73 61.77
N GLU A 244 -39.66 41.81 61.98
CA GLU A 244 -41.10 41.80 62.29
C GLU A 244 -42.01 41.16 61.22
N ALA A 245 -41.68 41.27 59.94
CA ALA A 245 -42.48 40.65 58.87
C ALA A 245 -42.25 39.14 58.81
N ASN A 246 -41.01 38.69 59.03
CA ASN A 246 -40.66 37.27 59.06
C ASN A 246 -41.21 36.56 60.30
N THR A 247 -41.17 37.22 61.47
CA THR A 247 -41.79 36.69 62.70
C THR A 247 -43.30 36.57 62.55
N LYS A 248 -43.99 37.60 62.03
CA LYS A 248 -45.44 37.51 61.76
C LYS A 248 -45.80 36.40 60.78
N VAL A 249 -45.07 36.25 59.67
CA VAL A 249 -45.33 35.17 58.71
C VAL A 249 -45.08 33.80 59.34
N ARG A 250 -44.01 33.65 60.13
CA ARG A 250 -43.70 32.43 60.87
C ARG A 250 -44.81 32.09 61.88
N ASP A 251 -45.22 33.05 62.70
CA ASP A 251 -46.25 32.87 63.72
C ASP A 251 -47.61 32.54 63.08
N THR A 252 -47.93 33.15 61.94
CA THR A 252 -49.17 32.83 61.19
C THR A 252 -49.12 31.44 60.55
N LEU A 253 -47.98 31.00 60.02
CA LEU A 253 -47.80 29.66 59.48
C LEU A 253 -47.84 28.60 60.59
N GLU A 254 -47.16 28.82 61.71
CA GLU A 254 -47.16 27.93 62.87
C GLU A 254 -48.55 27.84 63.50
N SER A 255 -49.27 28.96 63.60
CA SER A 255 -50.67 28.98 64.04
C SER A 255 -51.62 28.31 63.04
N SER A 256 -51.29 28.31 61.75
CA SER A 256 -52.08 27.66 60.70
C SER A 256 -51.86 26.16 60.68
N THR A 257 -50.61 25.69 60.80
CA THR A 257 -50.27 24.25 60.83
C THR A 257 -50.78 23.57 62.09
N LEU A 258 -50.82 24.27 63.22
CA LEU A 258 -51.44 23.77 64.46
C LEU A 258 -52.97 23.62 64.35
N LYS A 259 -53.61 24.32 63.42
CA LYS A 259 -55.08 24.25 63.19
C LYS A 259 -55.46 23.26 62.09
N GLU A 260 -54.50 22.69 61.38
CA GLU A 260 -54.73 21.82 60.23
C GLU A 260 -54.90 20.36 60.65
N LYS A 261 -56.15 19.86 60.59
CA LYS A 261 -56.53 18.51 61.05
C LYS A 261 -55.99 17.34 60.21
N GLN A 262 -55.29 17.60 59.11
CA GLN A 262 -54.75 16.57 58.19
C GLN A 262 -53.24 16.32 58.35
N ASN A 263 -52.58 16.90 59.35
CA ASN A 263 -51.16 16.63 59.65
C ASN A 263 -50.94 15.28 60.37
N THR A 264 -51.33 14.17 59.74
CA THR A 264 -51.08 12.79 60.22
C THR A 264 -50.49 11.89 59.13
N ARG A 265 -49.58 12.41 58.30
CA ARG A 265 -48.93 11.61 57.23
C ARG A 265 -47.41 11.65 57.24
N ILE A 266 -46.81 11.61 58.43
CA ILE A 266 -45.43 11.13 58.56
C ILE A 266 -45.40 10.15 59.73
N SER A 267 -45.57 8.86 59.44
CA SER A 267 -45.04 7.82 60.30
C SER A 267 -43.54 7.75 60.00
N PHE A 268 -42.72 7.94 61.02
CA PHE A 268 -41.32 7.53 60.94
C PHE A 268 -41.32 6.02 61.06
N GLU A 269 -41.18 5.31 59.94
CA GLU A 269 -40.74 3.92 59.96
C GLU A 269 -39.30 3.92 60.46
N ASP A 270 -39.06 3.13 61.52
CA ASP A 270 -37.76 2.99 62.14
C ASP A 270 -36.73 2.52 61.11
N LEU A 271 -35.64 3.27 61.08
CA LEU A 271 -34.57 3.22 60.11
C LEU A 271 -33.66 2.01 60.37
N GLU A 272 -34.11 0.80 60.06
CA GLU A 272 -33.21 -0.34 59.88
C GLU A 272 -33.58 -1.12 58.60
N GLU A 273 -32.65 -1.11 57.65
CA GLU A 273 -32.60 -1.96 56.43
C GLU A 273 -33.44 -1.57 55.20
N ASP A 274 -33.26 -0.35 54.69
CA ASP A 274 -33.41 -0.13 53.24
C ASP A 274 -32.18 -0.68 52.49
N MET A 275 -32.22 -2.00 52.26
CA MET A 275 -31.49 -2.67 51.20
C MET A 275 -31.94 -2.08 49.86
N ILE A 276 -31.10 -1.24 49.27
CA ILE A 276 -31.30 -0.71 47.92
C ILE A 276 -31.46 -1.88 46.94
N GLU A 277 -32.63 -1.87 46.31
CA GLU A 277 -33.00 -2.38 44.98
C GLU A 277 -31.94 -3.18 44.23
N THR A 278 -32.26 -4.47 44.08
CA THR A 278 -31.68 -5.36 43.09
C THR A 278 -32.04 -4.86 41.69
N PHE A 279 -31.16 -4.07 41.05
CA PHE A 279 -31.16 -3.94 39.60
C PHE A 279 -30.84 -5.31 39.00
N GLN A 280 -31.84 -5.96 38.42
CA GLN A 280 -31.68 -7.14 37.60
C GLN A 280 -30.99 -6.75 36.28
N PHE A 281 -29.66 -6.78 36.28
CA PHE A 281 -28.91 -6.98 35.04
C PHE A 281 -28.77 -8.49 34.83
N ALA A 282 -29.62 -9.03 33.96
CA ALA A 282 -29.38 -10.32 33.33
C ALA A 282 -28.19 -10.12 32.38
N ASP A 283 -26.98 -10.35 32.88
CA ASP A 283 -25.75 -10.69 32.14
C ASP A 283 -24.55 -10.46 33.07
N MET A 284 -24.41 -11.32 34.07
CA MET A 284 -23.16 -11.47 34.79
C MET A 284 -22.83 -12.95 34.88
N ASP A 285 -21.91 -13.38 34.01
CA ASP A 285 -21.17 -14.61 34.17
C ASP A 285 -20.69 -14.70 35.63
N HIS A 286 -21.35 -15.56 36.41
CA HIS A 286 -20.95 -15.86 37.77
C HIS A 286 -19.63 -16.64 37.72
N SER A 287 -18.53 -15.92 37.55
CA SER A 287 -17.21 -16.40 37.92
C SER A 287 -17.30 -16.97 39.33
N TYR A 288 -17.05 -18.26 39.45
CA TYR A 288 -17.17 -19.01 40.69
C TYR A 288 -16.40 -18.30 41.82
N VAL A 289 -17.12 -17.76 42.78
CA VAL A 289 -16.56 -17.19 44.02
C VAL A 289 -16.68 -18.26 45.10
N PRO A 290 -15.56 -18.89 45.52
CA PRO A 290 -15.60 -19.97 46.50
C PRO A 290 -16.21 -19.48 47.81
N SER A 291 -17.17 -20.24 48.34
CA SER A 291 -17.76 -19.94 49.64
C SER A 291 -16.70 -20.03 50.74
N ARG A 292 -16.92 -19.33 51.86
CA ARG A 292 -16.04 -19.41 53.05
C ARG A 292 -15.79 -20.87 53.50
N ALA A 293 -16.77 -21.75 53.32
CA ALA A 293 -16.66 -23.18 53.63
C ALA A 293 -15.75 -23.94 52.65
N GLU A 294 -15.77 -23.58 51.37
CA GLU A 294 -14.87 -24.17 50.36
C GLU A 294 -13.43 -23.71 50.53
N ILE A 295 -13.20 -22.44 50.83
CA ILE A 295 -11.87 -21.91 51.15
C ILE A 295 -11.26 -22.69 52.34
N LYS A 296 -12.05 -22.92 53.39
CA LYS A 296 -11.63 -23.73 54.54
C LYS A 296 -11.31 -25.18 54.15
N ARG A 297 -12.15 -25.84 53.36
CA ARG A 297 -11.89 -27.20 52.86
C ARG A 297 -10.65 -27.29 51.98
N GLN A 298 -10.36 -26.26 51.19
CA GLN A 298 -9.17 -26.23 50.35
C GLN A 298 -7.91 -25.98 51.17
N ALA A 299 -7.95 -25.07 52.15
CA ALA A 299 -6.84 -24.85 53.07
C ALA A 299 -6.48 -26.12 53.87
N GLN A 300 -7.49 -26.86 54.33
CA GLN A 300 -7.28 -28.11 55.07
C GLN A 300 -6.64 -29.20 54.20
N ARG A 301 -7.07 -29.34 52.93
CA ARG A 301 -6.44 -30.27 51.96
C ARG A 301 -4.96 -29.95 51.72
N VAL A 302 -4.61 -28.67 51.57
CA VAL A 302 -3.20 -28.24 51.39
C VAL A 302 -2.33 -28.59 52.60
N ILE A 303 -2.87 -28.43 53.82
CA ILE A 303 -2.16 -28.79 55.06
C ILE A 303 -1.95 -30.31 55.13
N GLU A 304 -2.97 -31.10 54.82
CA GLU A 304 -2.89 -32.57 54.82
C GLU A 304 -1.91 -33.12 53.77
N GLU A 305 -1.87 -32.54 52.57
CA GLU A 305 -0.91 -32.91 51.53
C GLU A 305 0.54 -32.61 51.95
N ARG A 306 0.79 -31.44 52.55
CA ARG A 306 2.13 -31.07 53.05
C ARG A 306 2.59 -32.00 54.17
N LEU A 307 1.69 -32.40 55.07
CA LEU A 307 1.99 -33.36 56.15
C LEU A 307 2.21 -34.78 55.63
N ARG A 308 1.52 -35.20 54.56
CA ARG A 308 1.75 -36.51 53.91
C ARG A 308 3.08 -36.56 53.15
N VAL A 309 3.48 -35.48 52.47
CA VAL A 309 4.79 -35.38 51.80
C VAL A 309 5.95 -35.41 52.80
N ALA A 310 5.78 -34.80 53.97
CA ALA A 310 6.78 -34.87 55.05
C ALA A 310 6.97 -36.29 55.61
N LYS A 311 5.92 -37.13 55.63
CA LYS A 311 6.01 -38.52 56.08
C LYS A 311 6.63 -39.47 55.04
N LYS A 312 6.57 -39.16 53.74
CA LYS A 312 7.18 -39.99 52.67
C LYS A 312 8.68 -39.76 52.46
N LYS A 313 9.27 -38.70 53.04
CA LYS A 313 10.72 -38.39 52.93
C LYS A 313 11.62 -39.10 53.97
N LYS A 314 11.10 -40.06 54.74
CA LYS A 314 11.92 -40.97 55.55
C LYS A 314 11.93 -42.37 54.92
N LYS A 315 12.81 -42.57 53.95
CA LYS A 315 13.44 -43.86 53.62
C LYS A 315 14.69 -43.60 52.80
#